data_AF-A0A922LQA4-F1
#
_entry.id   AF-A0A922LQA4-F1
#
_cell.length_a   1.000
_cell.length_b   1.000
_cell.length_c   1.000
_cell.angle_alpha   90.00
_cell.angle_beta   90.00
_cell.angle_gamma   90.00
#
_symmetry.space_group_name_H-M   'P 1'
#
loop_
_entity.id
_entity.type
_entity.pdbx_description
1 polymer ?
#
loop_
_entity_poly.entity_id
_entity_poly.type
_entity_poly.pdbx_seq_one_letter_code
_entity_poly.pdbx_strand_id
1 'polypeptide(L)'
;MTKIPLNDTEFEYLRTTLISESTSVSDKFDKLYYSKGYLTGRQAAAILACYKTAPERVRVIKALQKRLCRMTCAEAIEILNILQSTNYDRLFALDCIKHTLVDHETTDGIEYILKAFVYETDKLKALQILSTVMF
;
A
#
# COMPACT_ATOMS: atom_id res chain seq x y z
N MET A 1 -19.22 7.13 -1.04
CA MET A 1 -18.56 8.31 -1.65
C MET A 1 -17.28 7.85 -2.33
N THR A 2 -17.10 8.21 -3.60
CA THR A 2 -15.88 7.88 -4.36
C THR A 2 -14.72 8.73 -3.83
N LYS A 3 -13.61 8.08 -3.44
CA LYS A 3 -12.40 8.75 -2.99
C LYS A 3 -11.72 9.39 -4.20
N ILE A 4 -11.49 10.70 -4.16
CA ILE A 4 -10.81 11.44 -5.22
C ILE A 4 -9.31 11.50 -4.87
N PRO A 5 -8.43 10.94 -5.73
CA PRO A 5 -6.99 10.97 -5.46
C PRO A 5 -6.44 12.40 -5.55
N LEU A 6 -5.31 12.63 -4.89
CA LEU A 6 -4.52 13.85 -5.10
C LEU A 6 -4.18 14.01 -6.59
N ASN A 7 -4.26 15.24 -7.09
CA ASN A 7 -3.74 15.53 -8.42
C ASN A 7 -2.20 15.48 -8.41
N ASP A 8 -1.58 15.46 -9.60
CA ASP A 8 -0.13 15.29 -9.74
C ASP A 8 0.67 16.38 -9.02
N THR A 9 0.18 17.63 -9.01
CA THR A 9 0.86 18.76 -8.34
C THR A 9 0.82 18.61 -6.83
N GLU A 10 -0.34 18.29 -6.26
CA GLU A 10 -0.49 18.06 -4.82
C GLU A 10 0.30 16.84 -4.36
N PHE A 11 0.29 15.79 -5.17
CA PHE A 11 1.02 14.56 -4.89
C PHE A 11 2.53 14.78 -4.91
N GLU A 12 3.07 15.44 -5.94
CA GLU A 12 4.51 15.73 -6.01
C GLU A 12 4.94 16.67 -4.90
N TYR A 13 4.13 17.67 -4.54
CA TYR A 13 4.42 18.53 -3.38
C TYR A 13 4.57 17.72 -2.09
N LEU A 14 3.63 16.79 -1.83
CA LEU A 14 3.71 15.89 -0.67
C LEU A 14 4.96 15.01 -0.76
N ARG A 15 5.21 14.39 -1.90
CA ARG A 15 6.34 13.49 -2.12
C ARG A 15 7.68 14.19 -1.90
N THR A 16 7.89 15.37 -2.48
CA THR A 16 9.09 16.19 -2.28
C THR A 16 9.25 16.58 -0.82
N THR A 17 8.15 16.94 -0.14
CA THR A 17 8.16 17.25 1.30
C THR A 17 8.66 16.07 2.13
N LEU A 18 8.21 14.84 1.84
CA LEU A 18 8.66 13.62 2.54
C LEU A 18 10.10 13.23 2.19
N ILE A 19 10.55 13.46 0.96
CA ILE A 19 11.93 13.19 0.55
C ILE A 19 12.90 14.15 1.25
N SER A 20 12.53 15.44 1.33
CA SER A 20 13.36 16.48 1.96
C SER A 20 13.57 16.26 3.46
N GLU A 21 12.61 15.65 4.15
CA GLU A 21 12.73 15.30 5.56
C GLU A 21 13.61 14.06 5.74
N SER A 22 14.93 14.23 5.81
CA SER A 22 15.87 13.11 5.91
C SER A 22 16.37 12.84 7.33
N THR A 23 16.05 13.74 8.27
CA THR A 23 16.63 13.79 9.61
C THR A 23 15.72 13.21 10.70
N SER A 24 14.41 13.42 10.61
CA SER A 24 13.45 12.89 11.58
C SER A 24 12.42 12.00 10.90
N VAL A 25 12.45 10.70 11.23
CA VAL A 25 11.43 9.74 10.79
C VAL A 25 10.07 10.09 11.38
N SER A 26 10.03 10.62 12.62
CA SER A 26 8.79 11.06 13.26
C SER A 26 8.18 12.23 12.50
N ASP A 27 8.97 13.26 12.20
CA ASP A 27 8.49 14.46 11.52
C ASP A 27 8.05 14.14 10.09
N LYS A 28 8.77 13.23 9.41
CA LYS A 28 8.34 12.72 8.09
C LYS A 28 6.98 12.04 8.20
N PHE A 29 6.79 11.20 9.22
CA PHE A 29 5.52 10.52 9.44
C PHE A 29 4.40 11.52 9.78
N ASP A 30 4.67 12.53 10.59
CA ASP A 30 3.70 13.57 10.95
C ASP A 30 3.30 14.40 9.72
N LYS A 31 4.26 14.78 8.87
CA LYS A 31 3.98 15.43 7.57
C LYS A 31 3.06 14.58 6.70
N LEU A 32 3.29 13.26 6.63
CA LEU A 32 2.39 12.35 5.93
C LEU A 32 1.01 12.27 6.61
N TYR A 33 0.98 12.15 7.93
CA TYR A 33 -0.25 11.98 8.71
C TYR A 33 -1.19 13.18 8.57
N TYR A 34 -0.65 14.40 8.63
CA TYR A 34 -1.40 15.65 8.48
C TYR A 34 -1.65 16.06 7.03
N SER A 35 -1.01 15.42 6.05
CA SER A 35 -1.35 15.62 4.64
C SER A 35 -2.79 15.16 4.36
N LYS A 36 -3.52 15.93 3.57
CA LYS A 36 -4.89 15.62 3.16
C LYS A 36 -4.91 14.82 1.86
N GLY A 37 -6.08 14.32 1.50
CA GLY A 37 -6.33 13.65 0.23
C GLY A 37 -6.17 12.14 0.27
N TYR A 38 -6.73 11.51 -0.78
CA TYR A 38 -6.65 10.08 -1.02
C TYR A 38 -5.54 9.76 -2.01
N LEU A 39 -5.08 8.51 -1.99
CA LEU A 39 -3.95 8.05 -2.80
C LEU A 39 -4.38 6.87 -3.66
N THR A 40 -3.98 6.88 -4.93
CA THR A 40 -4.03 5.67 -5.78
C THR A 40 -3.02 4.64 -5.29
N GLY A 41 -3.12 3.40 -5.79
CA GLY A 41 -2.12 2.35 -5.50
C GLY A 41 -0.70 2.79 -5.83
N ARG A 42 -0.53 3.43 -7.00
CA ARG A 42 0.75 4.01 -7.47
C ARG A 42 1.29 5.08 -6.55
N GLN A 43 0.43 6.04 -6.17
CA GLN A 43 0.80 7.12 -5.27
C GLN A 43 1.23 6.55 -3.90
N ALA A 44 0.50 5.57 -3.38
CA ALA A 44 0.84 4.91 -2.12
C ALA A 44 2.19 4.17 -2.19
N ALA A 45 2.46 3.44 -3.28
CA ALA A 45 3.75 2.78 -3.52
C ALA A 45 4.91 3.79 -3.54
N ALA A 46 4.72 4.94 -4.22
CA ALA A 46 5.70 6.01 -4.26
C ALA A 46 5.92 6.68 -2.89
N ILE A 47 4.88 6.84 -2.06
CA ILE A 47 5.03 7.32 -0.68
C ILE A 47 5.81 6.30 0.16
N LEU A 48 5.50 5.00 0.05
CA LEU A 48 6.24 3.95 0.76
C LEU A 48 7.73 3.94 0.38
N ALA A 49 8.05 4.20 -0.89
CA ALA A 49 9.42 4.29 -1.38
C ALA A 49 10.23 5.45 -0.75
N CYS A 50 9.56 6.45 -0.15
CA CYS A 50 10.22 7.55 0.56
C CYS A 50 10.78 7.14 1.95
N TYR A 51 10.48 5.92 2.40
CA TYR A 51 10.89 5.35 3.69
C TYR A 51 11.94 4.25 3.48
N LYS A 52 12.95 4.25 4.36
CA LYS A 52 14.16 3.45 4.16
C LYS A 52 14.01 2.04 4.71
N THR A 53 13.42 1.92 5.89
CA THR A 53 13.39 0.64 6.61
C THR A 53 12.04 -0.07 6.46
N ALA A 54 12.04 -1.40 6.57
CA ALA A 54 10.79 -2.19 6.52
C ALA A 54 9.78 -1.77 7.60
N PRO A 55 10.18 -1.55 8.88
CA PRO A 55 9.25 -1.11 9.92
C PRO A 55 8.61 0.25 9.60
N GLU A 56 9.34 1.19 9.00
CA GLU A 56 8.77 2.46 8.54
C GLU A 56 7.68 2.24 7.48
N ARG A 57 7.97 1.43 6.47
CA ARG A 57 7.02 1.13 5.38
C ARG A 57 5.76 0.44 5.91
N VAL A 58 5.90 -0.49 6.85
CA VAL A 58 4.79 -1.15 7.54
C VAL A 58 3.93 -0.14 8.31
N ARG A 59 4.56 0.79 9.03
CA ARG A 59 3.84 1.86 9.75
C ARG A 59 3.08 2.79 8.78
N VAL A 60 3.68 3.09 7.63
CA VAL A 60 3.12 3.95 6.59
C VAL A 60 1.92 3.28 5.92
N ILE A 61 2.01 2.04 5.46
CA ILE A 61 0.87 1.38 4.79
C ILE A 61 -0.33 1.25 5.74
N LYS A 62 -0.07 0.99 7.03
CA LYS A 62 -1.11 0.97 8.07
C LYS A 62 -1.80 2.34 8.20
N ALA A 63 -1.03 3.43 8.16
CA ALA A 63 -1.59 4.79 8.22
C ALA A 63 -2.37 5.16 6.94
N LEU A 64 -1.97 4.62 5.79
CA LEU A 64 -2.62 4.88 4.51
C LEU A 64 -3.91 4.10 4.30
N GLN A 65 -4.17 3.01 5.05
CA GLN A 65 -5.33 2.12 4.87
C GLN A 65 -6.66 2.85 4.61
N LYS A 66 -6.97 3.89 5.41
CA LYS A 66 -8.23 4.66 5.24
C LYS A 66 -8.19 5.70 4.12
N ARG A 67 -6.99 6.02 3.61
CA ARG A 67 -6.72 7.02 2.58
C ARG A 67 -6.48 6.45 1.19
N LEU A 68 -6.50 5.12 1.03
CA LEU A 68 -6.37 4.49 -0.28
C LEU A 68 -7.67 4.55 -1.08
N CYS A 69 -7.56 4.91 -2.35
CA CYS A 69 -8.62 4.74 -3.35
C CYS A 69 -8.86 3.25 -3.64
N ARG A 70 -10.02 2.94 -4.23
CA ARG A 70 -10.24 1.60 -4.80
C ARG A 70 -9.19 1.36 -5.89
N MET A 71 -8.68 0.14 -5.98
CA MET A 71 -7.65 -0.25 -6.93
C MET A 71 -7.84 -1.70 -7.37
N THR A 72 -7.20 -2.06 -8.47
CA THR A 72 -7.11 -3.45 -8.94
C THR A 72 -6.02 -4.21 -8.19
N CYS A 73 -6.10 -5.53 -8.19
CA CYS A 73 -5.05 -6.42 -7.69
C CYS A 73 -3.73 -6.20 -8.44
N ALA A 74 -3.77 -5.86 -9.73
CA ALA A 74 -2.59 -5.51 -10.51
C ALA A 74 -1.89 -4.25 -9.98
N GLU A 75 -2.66 -3.20 -9.61
CA GLU A 75 -2.09 -2.00 -8.98
C GLU A 75 -1.59 -2.27 -7.56
N ALA A 76 -2.26 -3.16 -6.82
CA ALA A 76 -1.86 -3.52 -5.46
C ALA A 76 -0.47 -4.19 -5.41
N ILE A 77 -0.06 -4.90 -6.46
CA ILE A 77 1.30 -5.45 -6.58
C ILE A 77 2.35 -4.35 -6.47
N GLU A 78 2.08 -3.15 -6.99
CA GLU A 78 3.03 -2.04 -6.89
C GLU A 78 3.32 -1.69 -5.42
N ILE A 79 2.32 -1.76 -4.54
CA ILE A 79 2.49 -1.57 -3.09
C ILE A 79 3.26 -2.74 -2.47
N LEU A 80 2.85 -3.98 -2.78
CA LEU A 80 3.46 -5.20 -2.20
C LEU A 80 4.94 -5.32 -2.57
N ASN A 81 5.31 -4.90 -3.77
CA ASN A 81 6.69 -4.92 -4.26
C ASN A 81 7.61 -3.90 -3.61
N ILE A 82 7.10 -2.92 -2.86
CA ILE A 82 7.94 -2.00 -2.07
C ILE A 82 8.37 -2.65 -0.74
N LEU A 83 7.62 -3.64 -0.26
CA LEU A 83 7.84 -4.34 1.00
C LEU A 83 8.65 -5.62 0.82
N GLN A 84 9.79 -5.54 0.13
CA GLN A 84 10.59 -6.71 -0.24
C GLN A 84 11.38 -7.35 0.90
N SER A 85 11.38 -6.76 2.10
CA SER A 85 12.25 -7.20 3.19
C SER A 85 11.84 -8.56 3.74
N THR A 86 10.54 -8.83 3.88
CA THR A 86 10.03 -10.15 4.28
C THR A 86 8.67 -10.42 3.63
N ASN A 87 8.34 -11.70 3.38
CA ASN A 87 6.98 -12.06 2.94
C ASN A 87 5.93 -11.74 4.02
N TYR A 88 6.33 -11.69 5.29
CA TYR A 88 5.47 -11.26 6.38
C TYR A 88 4.99 -9.81 6.19
N ASP A 89 5.89 -8.89 5.83
CA ASP A 89 5.53 -7.48 5.57
C ASP A 89 4.57 -7.36 4.37
N ARG A 90 4.75 -8.19 3.33
CA ARG A 90 3.83 -8.26 2.20
C ARG A 90 2.45 -8.76 2.60
N LEU A 91 2.36 -9.82 3.41
CA LEU A 91 1.10 -10.32 3.94
C LEU A 91 0.39 -9.26 4.80
N PHE A 92 1.14 -8.56 5.65
CA PHE A 92 0.61 -7.47 6.46
C PHE A 92 0.05 -6.32 5.61
N ALA A 93 0.77 -5.93 4.56
CA ALA A 93 0.29 -4.90 3.65
C ALA A 93 -0.92 -5.35 2.84
N LEU A 94 -0.96 -6.61 2.41
CA LEU A 94 -2.15 -7.19 1.77
C LEU A 94 -3.36 -7.07 2.70
N ASP A 95 -3.21 -7.40 3.98
CA ASP A 95 -4.27 -7.25 4.97
C ASP A 95 -4.71 -5.79 5.15
N CYS A 96 -3.78 -4.83 5.05
CA CYS A 96 -4.11 -3.40 5.08
C CYS A 96 -4.91 -2.94 3.85
N ILE A 97 -4.61 -3.46 2.66
CA ILE A 97 -5.19 -2.97 1.39
C ILE A 97 -6.37 -3.80 0.87
N LYS A 98 -6.64 -4.99 1.43
CA LYS A 98 -7.64 -5.95 0.91
C LYS A 98 -9.02 -5.34 0.63
N HIS A 99 -9.51 -4.45 1.49
CA HIS A 99 -10.82 -3.80 1.33
C HIS A 99 -10.87 -2.73 0.23
N THR A 100 -9.74 -2.43 -0.41
CA THR A 100 -9.65 -1.50 -1.54
C THR A 100 -9.61 -2.22 -2.89
N LEU A 101 -9.43 -3.54 -2.90
CA LEU A 101 -9.27 -4.36 -4.10
C LEU A 101 -10.64 -4.64 -4.74
N VAL A 102 -10.80 -4.31 -6.01
CA VAL A 102 -12.10 -4.40 -6.71
C VAL A 102 -12.32 -5.72 -7.45
N ASP A 103 -11.24 -6.43 -7.77
CA ASP A 103 -11.18 -7.62 -8.61
C ASP A 103 -10.60 -8.83 -7.86
N HIS A 104 -10.53 -8.77 -6.53
CA HIS A 104 -9.97 -9.81 -5.67
C HIS A 104 -10.74 -11.14 -5.68
N GLU A 105 -11.96 -11.15 -6.19
CA GLU A 105 -12.79 -12.35 -6.36
C GLU A 105 -12.58 -13.03 -7.72
N THR A 106 -11.94 -12.33 -8.66
CA THR A 106 -11.66 -12.87 -9.99
C THR A 106 -10.42 -13.74 -9.97
N THR A 107 -10.38 -14.79 -10.80
CA THR A 107 -9.19 -15.63 -10.96
C THR A 107 -7.97 -14.80 -11.33
N ASP A 108 -8.11 -13.89 -12.29
CA ASP A 108 -7.02 -13.01 -12.75
C ASP A 108 -6.50 -12.13 -11.61
N GLY A 109 -7.39 -11.49 -10.85
CA GLY A 109 -7.02 -10.64 -9.71
C GLY A 109 -6.31 -11.42 -8.60
N ILE A 110 -6.78 -12.63 -8.30
CA ILE A 110 -6.10 -13.52 -7.34
C ILE A 110 -4.70 -13.87 -7.84
N GLU A 111 -4.56 -14.29 -9.10
CA GLU A 111 -3.26 -14.63 -9.69
C GLU A 111 -2.27 -13.46 -9.65
N TYR A 112 -2.75 -12.23 -9.85
CA TYR A 112 -1.93 -11.02 -9.68
C TYR A 112 -1.36 -10.94 -8.26
N ILE A 113 -2.18 -11.06 -7.22
CA ILE A 113 -1.69 -11.00 -5.84
C ILE A 113 -0.71 -12.16 -5.55
N LEU A 114 -1.01 -13.38 -6.00
CA LEU A 114 -0.18 -14.55 -5.72
C LEU A 114 1.22 -14.45 -6.36
N LYS A 115 1.38 -13.71 -7.46
CA LYS A 115 2.70 -13.44 -8.07
C LYS A 115 3.64 -12.67 -7.14
N ALA A 116 3.11 -11.94 -6.15
CA ALA A 116 3.93 -11.24 -5.16
C ALA A 116 4.53 -12.18 -4.08
N PHE A 117 4.14 -13.46 -4.05
CA PHE A 117 4.59 -14.43 -3.05
C PHE A 117 5.29 -15.62 -3.72
N VAL A 118 6.53 -15.89 -3.31
CA VAL A 118 7.34 -16.97 -3.90
C VAL A 118 6.94 -18.33 -3.35
N TYR A 119 6.69 -18.44 -2.04
CA TYR A 119 6.40 -19.71 -1.38
C TYR A 119 4.91 -20.01 -1.35
N GLU A 120 4.55 -21.27 -1.59
CA GLU A 120 3.16 -21.75 -1.55
C GLU A 120 2.48 -21.51 -0.20
N THR A 121 3.21 -21.62 0.90
CA THR A 121 2.69 -21.32 2.25
C THR A 121 2.25 -19.87 2.40
N ASP A 122 2.95 -18.92 1.77
CA ASP A 122 2.59 -17.51 1.80
C ASP A 122 1.45 -17.21 0.81
N LYS A 123 1.40 -17.89 -0.34
CA LYS A 123 0.25 -17.82 -1.26
C LYS A 123 -1.04 -18.27 -0.59
N LEU A 124 -1.01 -19.37 0.16
CA LEU A 124 -2.17 -19.86 0.93
C LEU A 124 -2.63 -18.84 1.97
N LYS A 125 -1.71 -18.19 2.68
CA LYS A 125 -2.04 -17.10 3.62
C LYS A 125 -2.63 -15.88 2.90
N ALA A 126 -2.08 -15.51 1.76
CA ALA A 126 -2.61 -14.42 0.95
C ALA A 126 -4.07 -14.70 0.52
N LEU A 127 -4.37 -15.92 0.08
CA LEU A 127 -5.74 -16.36 -0.22
C LEU A 127 -6.66 -16.26 1.00
N GLN A 128 -6.20 -16.71 2.16
CA GLN A 128 -6.98 -16.59 3.41
C GLN A 128 -7.30 -15.13 3.71
N ILE A 129 -6.33 -14.22 3.59
CA ILE A 129 -6.55 -12.78 3.78
C ILE A 129 -7.61 -12.25 2.80
N LEU A 130 -7.49 -12.57 1.51
CA LEU A 130 -8.47 -12.15 0.51
C LEU A 130 -9.88 -12.67 0.81
N SER A 131 -10.02 -13.90 1.31
CA SER A 131 -11.31 -14.49 1.70
C SER A 131 -11.98 -13.83 2.92
N THR A 132 -11.26 -13.00 3.68
CA THR A 132 -11.84 -12.27 4.82
C THR A 132 -12.56 -10.98 4.43
N VAL A 133 -12.53 -10.60 3.14
CA VAL A 133 -13.28 -9.45 2.64
C VAL A 133 -14.75 -9.86 2.54
N MET A 134 -15.53 -9.53 3.57
CA MET A 134 -17.00 -9.64 3.53
C MET A 134 -17.59 -8.28 3.10
N PHE A 135 -18.57 -8.31 2.19
CA PHE A 135 -19.25 -7.12 1.67
C PHE A 135 -20.28 -6.54 2.67
#